data_AF-A0A955EBE0-F1
#
_entry.id   AF-A0A955EBE0-F1
#
_cell.length_a   1.000
_cell.length_b   1.000
_cell.length_c   1.000
_cell.angle_alpha   90.00
_cell.angle_beta   90.00
_cell.angle_gamma   90.00
#
_symmetry.space_group_name_H-M   'P 1'
#
loop_
_entity.id
_entity.type
_entity.pdbx_description
1 polymer ?
#
loop_
_entity_poly.entity_id
_entity_poly.type
_entity_poly.pdbx_seq_one_letter_code
_entity_poly.pdbx_strand_id
1 'polypeptide(L)'
;MELAERIAQFENMAQADPDNEMAHFSLGGAYAQAERHAEAASSYEKCTRANPDMSKAYQLAAEQYLKAKDPDRALAMLDRGYPIAARLGDLMPKNAMAKLYERLDRKPPVVKDAAPEPVHAAGTFVCTKTGRAGTQLPRAPFKGAIGNWIHENISQQTWNDWIAQGTKVINELRLDLSRDEDAQTYDRYMHEYLGLDEQAMADLVEGDDDDR
;
A
#
# COMPACT_ATOMS: atom_id res chain seq x y z
N MET A 1 -34.02 -8.69 7.49
CA MET A 1 -33.25 -9.93 7.74
C MET A 1 -32.67 -9.80 9.12
N GLU A 2 -33.11 -10.66 10.02
CA GLU A 2 -32.68 -10.63 11.42
C GLU A 2 -31.18 -10.94 11.53
N LEU A 3 -30.50 -10.38 12.53
CA LEU A 3 -29.06 -10.57 12.72
C LEU A 3 -28.68 -12.06 12.83
N ALA A 4 -29.54 -12.85 13.48
CA ALA A 4 -29.38 -14.30 13.60
C ALA A 4 -29.49 -15.05 12.26
N GLU A 5 -30.42 -14.64 11.39
CA GLU A 5 -30.56 -15.24 10.05
C GLU A 5 -29.33 -14.97 9.18
N ARG A 6 -28.78 -13.74 9.26
CA ARG A 6 -27.54 -13.40 8.55
C ARG A 6 -26.35 -14.23 9.01
N ILE A 7 -26.23 -14.42 10.33
CA ILE A 7 -25.19 -15.29 10.90
C ILE A 7 -25.32 -16.70 10.35
N ALA A 8 -26.52 -17.30 10.41
CA ALA A 8 -26.76 -18.65 9.90
C ALA A 8 -26.46 -18.76 8.41
N GLN A 9 -26.80 -17.74 7.61
CA GLN A 9 -26.48 -17.72 6.18
C GLN A 9 -24.97 -17.74 5.94
N PHE A 10 -24.21 -16.87 6.63
CA PHE A 10 -22.76 -16.82 6.46
C PHE A 10 -22.05 -18.04 7.07
N GLU A 11 -22.58 -18.65 8.14
CA GLU A 11 -22.09 -19.93 8.67
C GLU A 11 -22.21 -21.04 7.62
N ASN A 12 -23.36 -21.14 6.95
CA ASN A 12 -23.56 -22.12 5.88
C ASN A 12 -22.59 -21.87 4.71
N MET A 13 -22.36 -20.62 4.34
CA MET A 13 -21.38 -20.27 3.29
C MET A 13 -19.95 -20.66 3.68
N ALA A 14 -19.54 -20.32 4.90
CA ALA A 14 -18.23 -20.66 5.44
C ALA A 14 -18.02 -22.18 5.66
N GLN A 15 -19.11 -22.94 5.84
CA GLN A 15 -19.07 -24.41 5.88
C GLN A 15 -18.99 -25.01 4.48
N ALA A 16 -19.72 -24.45 3.51
CA ALA A 16 -19.70 -24.91 2.13
C ALA A 16 -18.33 -24.66 1.46
N ASP A 17 -17.70 -23.53 1.78
CA ASP A 17 -16.36 -23.18 1.32
C ASP A 17 -15.52 -22.64 2.48
N PRO A 18 -14.71 -23.50 3.13
CA PRO A 18 -13.86 -23.13 4.26
C PRO A 18 -12.77 -22.11 3.94
N ASP A 19 -12.41 -21.93 2.67
CA ASP A 19 -11.35 -21.01 2.25
C ASP A 19 -11.91 -19.70 1.69
N ASN A 20 -13.24 -19.51 1.72
CA ASN A 20 -13.88 -18.28 1.30
C ASN A 20 -13.64 -17.14 2.29
N GLU A 21 -12.67 -16.28 2.00
CA GLU A 21 -12.26 -15.17 2.85
C GLU A 21 -13.40 -14.17 3.09
N MET A 22 -14.24 -13.95 2.08
CA MET A 22 -15.36 -13.01 2.15
C MET A 22 -16.50 -13.53 3.03
N ALA A 23 -16.76 -14.83 3.01
CA ALA A 23 -17.72 -15.47 3.90
C ALA A 23 -17.27 -15.34 5.37
N HIS A 24 -16.00 -15.64 5.65
CA HIS A 24 -15.43 -15.49 7.00
C HIS A 24 -15.38 -14.02 7.46
N PHE A 25 -15.04 -13.09 6.56
CA PHE A 25 -15.05 -11.65 6.87
C PHE A 25 -16.45 -11.15 7.22
N SER A 26 -17.45 -11.52 6.41
CA SER A 26 -18.85 -11.14 6.61
C SER A 26 -19.43 -11.78 7.88
N LEU A 27 -19.08 -13.03 8.15
CA LEU A 27 -19.44 -13.74 9.37
C LEU A 27 -18.85 -13.07 10.61
N GLY A 28 -17.56 -12.69 10.55
CA GLY A 28 -16.89 -11.93 11.61
C GLY A 28 -17.59 -10.60 11.90
N GLY A 29 -18.02 -9.88 10.85
CA GLY A 29 -18.81 -8.65 10.98
C GLY A 29 -20.17 -8.88 11.64
N ALA A 30 -20.87 -9.95 11.23
CA ALA A 30 -22.17 -10.30 11.80
C ALA A 30 -22.05 -10.69 13.29
N TYR A 31 -21.07 -11.52 13.66
CA TYR A 31 -20.81 -11.83 15.07
C TYR A 31 -20.41 -10.60 15.88
N ALA A 32 -19.59 -9.70 15.32
CA ALA A 32 -19.19 -8.47 16.00
C ALA A 32 -20.40 -7.57 16.29
N GLN A 33 -21.35 -7.46 15.36
CA GLN A 33 -22.61 -6.73 15.58
C GLN A 33 -23.50 -7.41 16.63
N ALA A 34 -23.41 -8.73 16.77
CA ALA A 34 -24.13 -9.50 17.79
C ALA A 34 -23.41 -9.54 19.15
N GLU A 35 -22.34 -8.75 19.34
CA GLU A 35 -21.49 -8.74 20.54
C GLU A 35 -20.85 -10.10 20.88
N ARG A 36 -20.84 -11.03 19.90
CA ARG A 36 -20.19 -12.35 19.97
C ARG A 36 -18.71 -12.21 19.63
N HIS A 37 -17.99 -11.49 20.48
CA HIS A 37 -16.62 -11.03 20.19
C HIS A 37 -15.60 -12.16 19.94
N ALA A 38 -15.66 -13.24 20.72
CA ALA A 38 -14.73 -14.37 20.55
C ALA A 38 -14.93 -15.07 19.18
N GLU A 39 -16.18 -15.21 18.76
CA GLU A 39 -16.54 -15.86 17.50
C GLU A 39 -16.25 -14.93 16.32
N ALA A 40 -16.51 -13.64 16.48
CA ALA A 40 -16.10 -12.61 15.53
C ALA A 40 -14.59 -12.65 15.27
N ALA A 41 -13.79 -12.68 16.34
CA ALA A 41 -12.33 -12.75 16.26
C ALA A 41 -11.88 -14.03 15.54
N SER A 42 -12.44 -15.19 15.88
CA SER A 42 -12.12 -16.46 15.21
C SER A 42 -12.46 -16.45 13.72
N SER A 43 -13.58 -15.81 13.31
CA SER A 43 -13.96 -15.71 11.90
C SER A 43 -13.01 -14.79 11.14
N TYR A 44 -12.64 -13.64 11.70
CA TYR A 44 -11.61 -12.79 11.09
C TYR A 44 -10.25 -13.48 11.01
N GLU A 45 -9.84 -14.28 12.01
CA GLU A 45 -8.61 -15.06 11.95
C GLU A 45 -8.66 -16.11 10.82
N LYS A 46 -9.80 -16.74 10.55
CA LYS A 46 -9.96 -17.60 9.37
C LYS A 46 -9.80 -16.81 8.07
N CYS A 47 -10.35 -15.60 8.01
CA CYS A 47 -10.14 -14.69 6.88
C CYS A 47 -8.65 -14.41 6.63
N THR A 48 -7.85 -14.17 7.69
CA THR A 48 -6.39 -13.97 7.55
C THR A 48 -5.63 -15.20 7.06
N ARG A 49 -6.17 -16.41 7.27
CA ARG A 49 -5.56 -17.65 6.76
C ARG A 49 -5.85 -17.85 5.27
N ALA A 50 -7.07 -17.54 4.85
CA ALA A 50 -7.48 -17.59 3.45
C ALA A 50 -6.81 -16.48 2.61
N ASN A 51 -6.76 -15.26 3.15
CA ASN A 51 -6.10 -14.11 2.53
C ASN A 51 -5.11 -13.45 3.52
N PRO A 52 -3.84 -13.87 3.50
CA PRO A 52 -2.80 -13.32 4.37
C PRO A 52 -2.52 -11.83 4.16
N ASP A 53 -2.87 -11.27 3.00
CA ASP A 53 -2.63 -9.85 2.68
C ASP A 53 -3.79 -8.94 3.11
N MET A 54 -4.88 -9.49 3.64
CA MET A 54 -6.01 -8.70 4.12
C MET A 54 -5.71 -8.05 5.49
N SER A 55 -4.89 -7.00 5.50
CA SER A 55 -4.48 -6.26 6.70
C SER A 55 -5.65 -5.83 7.60
N LYS A 56 -6.80 -5.52 7.01
CA LYS A 56 -8.04 -5.17 7.72
C LYS A 56 -8.57 -6.32 8.59
N ALA A 57 -8.45 -7.58 8.15
CA ALA A 57 -8.89 -8.74 8.90
C ALA A 57 -8.07 -8.91 10.19
N TYR A 58 -6.75 -8.70 10.14
CA TYR A 58 -5.90 -8.70 11.35
C TYR A 58 -6.30 -7.61 12.34
N GLN A 59 -6.54 -6.38 11.85
CA GLN A 59 -7.00 -5.27 12.68
C GLN A 59 -8.31 -5.63 13.41
N LEU A 60 -9.30 -6.13 12.66
CA LEU A 60 -10.61 -6.47 13.20
C LEU A 60 -10.53 -7.66 14.17
N ALA A 61 -9.76 -8.70 13.85
CA ALA A 61 -9.53 -9.83 14.75
C ALA A 61 -8.95 -9.36 16.09
N ALA A 62 -7.90 -8.52 16.06
CA ALA A 62 -7.30 -7.97 17.27
C ALA A 62 -8.29 -7.14 18.10
N GLU A 63 -9.08 -6.27 17.46
CA GLU A 63 -10.09 -5.47 18.15
C GLU A 63 -11.14 -6.36 18.84
N GLN A 64 -11.61 -7.42 18.16
CA GLN A 64 -12.58 -8.34 18.73
C GLN A 64 -11.99 -9.20 19.86
N TYR A 65 -10.73 -9.64 19.76
CA TYR A 65 -10.06 -10.33 20.86
C TYR A 65 -9.93 -9.45 22.12
N LEU A 66 -9.67 -8.14 21.97
CA LEU A 66 -9.66 -7.23 23.11
C LEU A 66 -11.04 -7.10 23.76
N LYS A 67 -12.12 -7.02 22.96
CA LYS A 67 -13.49 -7.01 23.49
C LYS A 67 -13.85 -8.34 24.14
N ALA A 68 -13.29 -9.44 23.66
CA ALA A 68 -13.39 -10.77 24.28
C ALA A 68 -12.48 -10.96 25.52
N LYS A 69 -11.73 -9.92 25.93
CA LYS A 69 -10.76 -9.96 27.04
C LYS A 69 -9.62 -10.97 26.86
N ASP A 70 -9.22 -11.22 25.62
CA ASP A 70 -8.06 -12.06 25.26
C ASP A 70 -6.94 -11.17 24.64
N PRO A 71 -6.16 -10.46 25.47
CA PRO A 71 -5.11 -9.57 24.98
C PRO A 71 -3.95 -10.32 24.33
N ASP A 72 -3.70 -11.57 24.70
CA ASP A 72 -2.59 -12.37 24.16
C ASP A 72 -2.82 -12.70 22.68
N ARG A 73 -4.03 -13.16 22.33
CA ARG A 73 -4.39 -13.37 20.92
C ARG A 73 -4.53 -12.07 20.16
N ALA A 74 -4.99 -11.00 20.80
CA ALA A 74 -5.02 -9.68 20.18
C ALA A 74 -3.61 -9.25 19.75
N LEU A 75 -2.62 -9.36 20.65
CA LEU A 75 -1.22 -9.07 20.32
C LEU A 75 -0.70 -9.95 19.20
N ALA A 76 -0.98 -11.25 19.21
CA ALA A 76 -0.54 -12.15 18.14
C ALA A 76 -1.10 -11.74 16.76
N MET A 77 -2.34 -11.25 16.70
CA MET A 77 -2.93 -10.72 15.46
C MET A 77 -2.27 -9.41 15.03
N LEU A 78 -2.00 -8.50 15.98
CA LEU A 78 -1.32 -7.24 15.71
C LEU A 78 0.13 -7.45 15.22
N ASP A 79 0.86 -8.40 15.82
CA ASP A 79 2.26 -8.71 15.48
C ASP A 79 2.39 -9.21 14.05
N ARG A 80 1.41 -9.98 13.58
CA ARG A 80 1.34 -10.48 12.19
C ARG A 80 0.79 -9.41 11.24
N GLY A 81 -0.26 -8.70 11.62
CA GLY A 81 -0.97 -7.78 10.74
C GLY A 81 -0.24 -6.45 10.50
N TYR A 82 0.47 -5.93 11.51
CA TYR A 82 1.12 -4.62 11.41
C TYR A 82 2.21 -4.55 10.32
N PRO A 83 3.14 -5.53 10.22
CA PRO A 83 4.09 -5.59 9.10
C PRO A 83 3.43 -5.75 7.74
N ILE A 84 2.33 -6.50 7.66
CA ILE A 84 1.59 -6.69 6.40
C ILE A 84 0.98 -5.37 5.96
N ALA A 85 0.29 -4.66 6.86
CA ALA A 85 -0.26 -3.34 6.58
C ALA A 85 0.82 -2.32 6.17
N ALA A 86 1.97 -2.34 6.85
CA ALA A 86 3.10 -1.48 6.51
C ALA A 86 3.69 -1.80 5.12
N ARG A 87 3.85 -3.08 4.79
CA ARG A 87 4.35 -3.54 3.49
C ARG A 87 3.40 -3.17 2.35
N LEU A 88 2.09 -3.29 2.57
CA LEU A 88 1.06 -2.99 1.57
C LEU A 88 0.76 -1.49 1.43
N GLY A 89 1.25 -0.65 2.35
CA GLY A 89 0.92 0.78 2.38
C GLY A 89 -0.48 1.07 2.96
N ASP A 90 -1.10 0.12 3.65
CA ASP A 90 -2.43 0.22 4.23
C ASP A 90 -2.43 1.09 5.50
N LEU A 91 -2.41 2.41 5.32
CA LEU A 91 -2.30 3.36 6.43
C LEU A 91 -3.48 3.29 7.42
N MET A 92 -4.70 3.03 6.96
CA MET A 92 -5.88 2.96 7.84
C MET A 92 -5.80 1.77 8.81
N PRO A 93 -5.68 0.51 8.35
CA PRO A 93 -5.43 -0.64 9.23
C PRO A 93 -4.17 -0.49 10.10
N LYS A 94 -3.07 0.01 9.53
CA LYS A 94 -1.81 0.21 10.26
C LYS A 94 -1.98 1.16 11.44
N ASN A 95 -2.56 2.34 11.21
CA ASN A 95 -2.78 3.34 12.26
C ASN A 95 -3.79 2.85 13.30
N ALA A 96 -4.81 2.10 12.89
CA ALA A 96 -5.74 1.49 13.82
C ALA A 96 -5.05 0.45 14.71
N MET A 97 -4.21 -0.43 14.14
CA MET A 97 -3.42 -1.40 14.89
C MET A 97 -2.41 -0.73 15.83
N ALA A 98 -1.79 0.39 15.43
CA ALA A 98 -0.91 1.19 16.31
C ALA A 98 -1.66 1.64 17.58
N LYS A 99 -2.88 2.15 17.44
CA LYS A 99 -3.72 2.53 18.59
C LYS A 99 -4.10 1.34 19.47
N LEU A 100 -4.25 0.14 18.88
CA LEU A 100 -4.49 -1.08 19.66
C LEU A 100 -3.25 -1.50 20.46
N TYR A 101 -2.05 -1.35 19.91
CA TYR A 101 -0.80 -1.53 20.66
C TYR A 101 -0.70 -0.58 21.86
N GLU A 102 -1.00 0.70 21.66
CA GLU A 102 -0.99 1.71 22.73
C GLU A 102 -1.95 1.33 23.87
N ARG A 103 -3.17 0.85 23.53
CA ARG A 103 -4.15 0.37 24.53
C ARG A 103 -3.67 -0.83 25.33
N LEU A 104 -2.71 -1.59 24.79
CA LEU A 104 -2.11 -2.76 25.41
C LEU A 104 -0.81 -2.43 26.16
N ASP A 105 -0.43 -1.15 26.21
CA ASP A 105 0.87 -0.70 26.72
C ASP A 105 2.03 -1.45 26.05
N ARG A 106 1.93 -1.57 24.72
CA ARG A 106 2.92 -2.18 23.84
C ARG A 106 3.26 -1.21 22.71
N LYS A 107 4.44 -1.40 22.14
CA LYS A 107 4.87 -0.64 20.96
C LYS A 107 4.74 -1.54 19.74
N PRO A 108 4.23 -1.02 18.60
CA PRO A 108 4.26 -1.76 17.35
C PRO A 108 5.70 -2.19 17.04
N PRO A 109 5.90 -3.36 16.40
CA PRO A 109 7.22 -3.78 15.98
C PRO A 109 7.82 -2.72 15.06
N VAL A 110 9.14 -2.53 15.17
CA VAL A 110 9.89 -1.70 14.21
C VAL A 110 9.91 -2.44 12.90
N VAL A 111 8.89 -2.20 12.09
CA VAL A 111 8.88 -2.53 10.69
C VAL A 111 9.77 -1.50 10.02
N LYS A 112 10.72 -1.96 9.20
CA LYS A 112 11.35 -1.07 8.22
C LYS A 112 10.22 -0.63 7.31
N ASP A 113 9.62 0.49 7.66
CA ASP A 113 8.59 1.10 6.88
C ASP A 113 9.12 1.19 5.44
N ALA A 114 8.33 0.72 4.47
CA ALA A 114 8.19 1.53 3.28
C ALA A 114 7.53 2.83 3.76
N ALA A 115 8.33 3.69 4.39
CA ALA A 115 7.86 4.97 4.88
C ALA A 115 7.45 5.76 3.63
N PRO A 116 6.40 6.59 3.66
CA PRO A 116 6.51 7.82 2.91
C PRO A 116 7.79 8.48 3.43
N GLU A 117 8.80 8.62 2.57
CA GLU A 117 10.08 9.17 2.96
C GLU A 117 9.88 10.45 3.77
N PRO A 118 10.69 10.69 4.82
CA PRO A 118 10.58 11.91 5.58
C PRO A 118 10.65 13.08 4.60
N VAL A 119 9.68 13.99 4.70
CA VAL A 119 9.81 15.31 4.10
C VAL A 119 10.97 15.98 4.83
N HIS A 120 12.20 15.72 4.38
CA HIS A 120 13.38 16.35 4.91
C HIS A 120 13.27 17.83 4.52
N ALA A 121 12.86 18.65 5.49
CA ALA A 121 12.94 20.09 5.37
C ALA A 121 14.43 20.50 5.42
N ALA A 122 15.03 20.66 4.25
CA ALA A 122 16.22 21.48 4.04
C ALA A 122 16.40 21.77 2.54
N GLY A 123 15.56 22.67 2.02
CA GLY A 123 15.63 23.17 0.66
C GLY A 123 14.23 23.38 0.09
N THR A 124 13.97 24.56 -0.46
CA THR A 124 12.72 24.95 -1.11
C THR A 124 12.54 24.21 -2.44
N PHE A 125 12.59 22.87 -2.43
CA PHE A 125 12.44 22.08 -3.64
C PHE A 125 10.98 22.13 -4.08
N VAL A 126 10.73 22.79 -5.20
CA VAL A 126 9.39 22.91 -5.80
C VAL A 126 9.35 21.99 -7.01
N CYS A 127 8.41 21.05 -7.01
CA CYS A 127 8.22 20.14 -8.13
C CYS A 127 7.72 20.92 -9.35
N THR A 128 8.42 20.82 -10.48
CA THR A 128 8.07 21.53 -11.72
C THR A 128 6.69 21.13 -12.24
N LYS A 129 6.31 19.85 -12.09
CA LYS A 129 4.97 19.35 -12.50
C LYS A 129 3.83 19.89 -11.64
N THR A 130 3.98 19.87 -10.32
CA THR A 130 2.86 20.17 -9.41
C THR A 130 2.89 21.61 -8.90
N GLY A 131 4.01 22.33 -9.05
CA GLY A 131 4.23 23.67 -8.51
C GLY A 131 4.26 23.70 -6.98
N ARG A 132 4.28 22.55 -6.31
CA ARG A 132 4.24 22.43 -4.84
C ARG A 132 5.61 22.12 -4.27
N ALA A 133 5.85 22.61 -3.07
CA ALA A 133 7.00 22.19 -2.28
C ALA A 133 6.93 20.68 -2.03
N GLY A 134 8.01 19.97 -2.32
CA GLY A 134 8.12 18.52 -2.20
C GLY A 134 9.50 18.11 -1.73
N THR A 135 9.69 16.80 -1.55
CA THR A 135 11.00 16.23 -1.19
C THR A 135 11.79 15.98 -2.46
N GLN A 136 13.06 16.36 -2.49
CA GLN A 136 13.95 15.98 -3.58
C GLN A 136 14.24 14.48 -3.55
N LEU A 137 14.41 13.84 -4.71
CA LEU A 137 14.82 12.43 -4.77
C LEU A 137 16.22 12.25 -4.15
N PRO A 138 16.53 11.12 -3.49
CA PRO A 138 17.85 10.89 -2.93
C PRO A 138 18.92 10.61 -4.00
N ARG A 139 18.51 10.20 -5.21
CA ARG A 139 19.36 9.97 -6.38
C ARG A 139 18.53 9.91 -7.66
N ALA A 140 19.18 10.08 -8.82
CA ALA A 140 18.56 9.84 -10.12
C ALA A 140 18.00 8.40 -10.24
N PRO A 141 16.79 8.23 -10.80
CA PRO A 141 16.15 6.91 -10.91
C PRO A 141 16.87 5.97 -11.88
N PHE A 142 17.47 6.52 -12.93
CA PHE A 142 18.28 5.79 -13.91
C PHE A 142 19.39 6.71 -14.45
N LYS A 143 20.33 6.14 -15.20
CA LYS A 143 21.47 6.88 -15.77
C LYS A 143 21.05 7.62 -17.04
N GLY A 144 21.62 8.80 -17.27
CA GLY A 144 21.40 9.63 -18.46
C GLY A 144 20.76 10.98 -18.13
N ALA A 145 20.73 11.89 -19.11
CA ALA A 145 20.21 13.24 -18.97
C ALA A 145 18.80 13.31 -18.36
N ILE A 146 17.90 12.43 -18.78
CA ILE A 146 16.51 12.36 -18.29
C ILE A 146 16.47 11.98 -16.81
N GLY A 147 17.28 11.00 -16.38
CA GLY A 147 17.34 10.60 -14.98
C GLY A 147 17.86 11.71 -14.07
N ASN A 148 18.85 12.47 -14.53
CA ASN A 148 19.36 13.64 -13.81
C ASN A 148 18.31 14.76 -13.75
N TRP A 149 17.62 15.04 -14.85
CA TRP A 149 16.56 16.04 -14.89
C TRP A 149 15.42 15.71 -13.90
N ILE A 150 15.01 14.44 -13.83
CA ILE A 150 13.97 13.99 -12.89
C ILE A 150 14.40 14.27 -11.45
N HIS A 151 15.65 13.97 -11.09
CA HIS A 151 16.18 14.25 -9.76
C HIS A 151 16.23 15.74 -9.40
N GLU A 152 16.43 16.61 -10.39
CA GLU A 152 16.53 18.07 -10.21
C GLU A 152 15.18 18.80 -10.26
N ASN A 153 14.16 18.24 -10.92
CA ASN A 153 12.91 18.94 -11.23
C ASN A 153 11.65 18.27 -10.67
N ILE A 154 11.71 16.98 -10.37
CA ILE A 154 10.55 16.20 -9.91
C ILE A 154 10.72 15.85 -8.44
N SER A 155 9.64 16.01 -7.67
CA SER A 155 9.65 15.60 -6.26
C SER A 155 9.52 14.09 -6.11
N GLN A 156 10.05 13.54 -5.03
CA GLN A 156 9.93 12.14 -4.65
C GLN A 156 8.48 11.69 -4.63
N GLN A 157 7.56 12.53 -4.16
CA GLN A 157 6.12 12.22 -4.16
C GLN A 157 5.59 12.05 -5.58
N THR A 158 5.89 12.99 -6.47
CA THR A 158 5.48 12.92 -7.89
C THR A 158 6.10 11.73 -8.62
N TRP A 159 7.34 11.39 -8.30
CA TRP A 159 8.00 10.21 -8.84
C TRP A 159 7.34 8.91 -8.36
N ASN A 160 7.02 8.80 -7.06
CA ASN A 160 6.31 7.64 -6.53
C ASN A 160 4.91 7.47 -7.15
N ASP A 161 4.20 8.58 -7.37
CA ASP A 161 2.90 8.57 -8.07
C ASP A 161 3.04 8.06 -9.51
N TRP A 162 4.13 8.46 -10.21
CA TRP A 162 4.45 7.91 -11.53
C TRP A 162 4.69 6.40 -11.47
N ILE A 163 5.49 5.88 -10.55
CA ILE A 163 5.77 4.43 -10.46
C ILE A 163 4.47 3.61 -10.30
N ALA A 164 3.54 4.09 -9.47
CA ALA A 164 2.22 3.46 -9.31
C ALA A 164 1.39 3.50 -10.60
N GLN A 165 1.42 4.63 -11.34
CA GLN A 165 0.74 4.75 -12.62
C GLN A 165 1.40 3.90 -13.73
N GLY A 166 2.73 3.89 -13.79
CA GLY A 166 3.50 3.12 -14.76
C GLY A 166 3.27 1.62 -14.62
N THR A 167 3.09 1.12 -13.39
CA THR A 167 2.68 -0.28 -13.17
C THR A 167 1.35 -0.60 -13.85
N LYS A 168 0.39 0.32 -13.87
CA LYS A 168 -0.88 0.14 -14.60
C LYS A 168 -0.66 0.17 -16.10
N VAL A 169 0.16 1.08 -16.62
CA VAL A 169 0.50 1.15 -18.05
C VAL A 169 1.11 -0.17 -18.53
N ILE A 170 2.05 -0.74 -17.76
CA ILE A 170 2.66 -2.04 -18.06
C ILE A 170 1.59 -3.14 -18.12
N ASN A 171 0.69 -3.18 -17.14
CA ASN A 171 -0.35 -4.21 -17.07
C ASN A 171 -1.44 -4.05 -18.15
N GLU A 172 -1.86 -2.82 -18.44
CA GLU A 172 -2.92 -2.49 -19.39
C GLU A 172 -2.46 -2.69 -20.84
N LEU A 173 -1.23 -2.26 -21.16
CA LEU A 173 -0.65 -2.42 -22.49
C LEU A 173 0.12 -3.75 -22.65
N ARG A 174 0.24 -4.53 -21.57
CA ARG A 174 1.01 -5.79 -21.49
C ARG A 174 2.45 -5.63 -21.99
N LEU A 175 3.10 -4.57 -21.54
CA LEU A 175 4.47 -4.24 -21.94
C LEU A 175 5.46 -5.26 -21.38
N ASP A 176 6.37 -5.74 -22.21
CA ASP A 176 7.55 -6.48 -21.78
C ASP A 176 8.76 -5.54 -21.80
N LEU A 177 9.16 -5.03 -20.64
CA LEU A 177 10.27 -4.08 -20.52
C LEU A 177 11.65 -4.65 -20.91
N SER A 178 11.74 -5.94 -21.25
CA SER A 178 12.94 -6.50 -21.89
C SER A 178 13.03 -6.19 -23.40
N ARG A 179 11.92 -5.75 -24.02
CA ARG A 179 11.85 -5.37 -25.43
C ARG A 179 12.01 -3.86 -25.59
N ASP A 180 12.90 -3.44 -26.48
CA ASP A 180 13.21 -2.03 -26.70
C ASP A 180 11.98 -1.19 -27.09
N GLU A 181 11.05 -1.73 -27.90
CA GLU A 181 9.81 -1.02 -28.31
C GLU A 181 8.85 -0.78 -27.13
N ASP A 182 8.72 -1.78 -26.25
CA ASP A 182 7.83 -1.74 -25.11
C ASP A 182 8.42 -0.83 -24.01
N ALA A 183 9.75 -0.84 -23.85
CA ALA A 183 10.48 0.09 -23.00
C ALA A 183 10.33 1.54 -23.48
N GLN A 184 10.49 1.80 -24.79
CA GLN A 184 10.24 3.12 -25.38
C GLN A 184 8.80 3.59 -25.19
N THR A 185 7.85 2.65 -25.28
CA THR A 185 6.43 2.95 -25.01
C THR A 185 6.23 3.38 -23.57
N TYR A 186 6.80 2.65 -22.60
CA TYR A 186 6.75 3.01 -21.20
C TYR A 186 7.39 4.38 -20.92
N ASP A 187 8.56 4.63 -21.48
CA ASP A 187 9.29 5.90 -21.34
C ASP A 187 8.49 7.08 -21.90
N ARG A 188 7.81 6.90 -23.03
CA ARG A 188 6.91 7.93 -23.58
C ARG A 188 5.79 8.30 -22.59
N TYR A 189 5.14 7.31 -21.98
CA TYR A 189 4.11 7.58 -20.96
C TYR A 189 4.70 8.24 -19.71
N MET A 190 5.93 7.90 -19.34
CA MET A 190 6.64 8.56 -18.24
C MET A 190 6.85 10.04 -18.54
N HIS A 191 7.38 10.36 -19.71
CA HIS A 191 7.67 11.73 -20.11
C HIS A 191 6.39 12.57 -20.18
N GLU A 192 5.35 12.03 -20.80
CA GLU A 192 4.03 12.65 -20.86
C GLU A 192 3.46 12.90 -19.46
N TYR A 193 3.57 11.92 -18.56
CA TYR A 193 3.11 12.08 -17.18
C TYR A 193 3.91 13.16 -16.44
N LEU A 194 5.22 13.24 -16.63
CA LEU A 194 6.08 14.20 -15.94
C LEU A 194 6.03 15.62 -16.55
N GLY A 195 5.38 15.78 -17.70
CA GLY A 195 5.33 17.06 -18.41
C GLY A 195 6.65 17.41 -19.10
N LEU A 196 7.46 16.39 -19.44
CA LEU A 196 8.63 16.52 -20.31
C LEU A 196 8.11 16.59 -21.74
N ASP A 197 8.07 17.79 -22.31
CA ASP A 197 7.71 17.97 -23.72
C ASP A 197 8.85 17.51 -24.64
N GLU A 198 8.49 17.21 -25.89
CA GLU A 198 9.42 16.68 -26.91
C GLU A 198 10.59 17.64 -27.17
N GLN A 199 10.36 18.94 -26.94
CA GLN A 199 11.36 20.00 -27.02
C GLN A 199 12.35 19.95 -25.84
N ALA A 200 11.89 19.87 -24.59
CA ALA A 200 12.78 19.74 -23.43
C ALA A 200 13.57 18.44 -23.44
N MET A 201 13.00 17.36 -23.98
CA MET A 201 13.74 16.10 -24.19
C MET A 201 14.86 16.26 -25.22
N ALA A 202 14.58 16.94 -26.35
CA ALA A 202 15.59 17.19 -27.39
C ALA A 202 16.75 18.05 -26.85
N ASP A 203 16.43 19.13 -26.12
CA ASP A 203 17.42 20.04 -25.52
C ASP A 203 18.31 19.32 -24.48
N LEU A 204 17.78 18.30 -23.78
CA LEU A 204 18.52 17.51 -22.79
C LEU A 204 19.41 16.42 -23.42
N VAL A 205 19.02 15.90 -24.59
CA VAL A 205 19.77 14.86 -25.31
C VAL A 205 20.91 15.47 -26.15
N GLU A 206 20.72 16.66 -26.72
CA GLU A 206 21.77 17.36 -27.48
C GLU A 206 22.95 17.82 -26.60
N GLY A 207 22.76 17.94 -25.28
CA GLY A 207 23.83 18.31 -24.33
C GLY A 207 24.77 17.17 -23.91
N ASP A 208 24.46 15.91 -24.22
CA ASP A 208 25.25 14.72 -23.84
C ASP A 208 26.22 14.28 -24.98
N ASP A 209 26.05 14.82 -26.20
CA ASP A 209 26.88 14.46 -27.38
C ASP A 209 28.15 15.34 -27.55
N ASP A 210 28.37 16.37 -26.73
CA ASP A 210 29.54 17.29 -26.83
C ASP A 210 30.77 16.83 -25.99
N ASP A 211 30.75 15.61 -25.44
CA ASP A 211 31.82 15.05 -24.59
C ASP A 211 32.30 13.66 -25.09
N ARG A 212 32.43 13.50 -26.42
CA ARG A 212 33.08 12.33 -27.08
C ARG A 212 34.38 12.68 -27.79
#